data_AF-H6QNS9-F1
#
_entry.id   AF-H6QNS9-F1
#
_cell.length_a   1.000
_cell.length_b   1.000
_cell.length_c   1.000
_cell.angle_alpha   90.00
_cell.angle_beta   90.00
_cell.angle_gamma   90.00
#
_symmetry.space_group_name_H-M   'P 1'
#
loop_
_entity.id
_entity.type
_entity.pdbx_description
1 polymer ?
#
loop_
_entity_poly.entity_id
_entity_poly.type
_entity_poly.pdbx_seq_one_letter_code
_entity_poly.pdbx_strand_id
1 'polypeptide(L)'
;MADSTHKTTDELEHQRVWDRGDVVIQGFRRLSIKYRWSTDQYYDLIRTFQETRSTFSSDQATTKESILNQLQFCALPKLHFQITNLSHSLKPLGLQKAPESKFEILLDIQSEIEAILDLIIRLTYILYPEPTYAASHPESEVL
;
A
#
# COMPACT_ATOMS: atom_id res chain seq x y z
N MET A 1 -22.61 -19.80 -43.77
CA MET A 1 -21.80 -18.95 -42.89
C MET A 1 -22.33 -19.16 -41.48
N ALA A 2 -21.77 -20.12 -40.74
CA ALA A 2 -22.15 -20.40 -39.35
C ALA A 2 -20.87 -20.37 -38.53
N ASP A 3 -20.61 -19.21 -37.92
CA ASP A 3 -19.56 -19.02 -36.93
C ASP A 3 -20.12 -19.51 -35.59
N SER A 4 -19.74 -20.73 -35.20
CA SER A 4 -20.21 -21.37 -33.98
C SER A 4 -19.11 -21.30 -32.93
N THR A 5 -19.01 -20.15 -32.27
CA THR A 5 -18.10 -19.92 -31.15
C THR A 5 -18.73 -20.47 -29.86
N HIS A 6 -18.85 -21.79 -29.74
CA HIS A 6 -19.20 -22.42 -28.46
C HIS A 6 -17.93 -22.79 -27.70
N LYS A 7 -17.38 -21.82 -26.97
CA LYS A 7 -16.36 -22.07 -25.95
C LYS A 7 -16.99 -22.93 -24.85
N THR A 8 -16.33 -24.02 -24.48
CA THR A 8 -16.85 -24.97 -23.48
C THR A 8 -16.85 -24.35 -22.08
N THR A 9 -17.71 -24.85 -21.17
CA THR A 9 -17.80 -24.35 -19.78
C THR A 9 -16.45 -24.39 -19.07
N ASP A 10 -15.68 -25.47 -19.24
CA ASP A 10 -14.34 -25.63 -18.64
C ASP A 10 -13.34 -24.58 -19.16
N GLU A 11 -13.37 -24.29 -20.46
CA GLU A 11 -12.51 -23.24 -21.05
C GLU A 11 -12.85 -21.83 -20.53
N LEU A 12 -14.13 -21.59 -20.19
CA LEU A 12 -14.57 -20.34 -19.58
C LEU A 12 -14.13 -20.24 -18.11
N GLU A 13 -14.17 -21.35 -17.37
CA GLU A 13 -13.69 -21.41 -15.98
C GLU A 13 -12.17 -21.22 -15.90
N HIS A 14 -11.40 -21.90 -16.77
CA HIS A 14 -9.97 -21.68 -16.85
C HIS A 14 -9.61 -20.23 -17.18
N GLN A 15 -10.31 -19.61 -18.13
CA GLN A 15 -10.08 -18.20 -18.47
C GLN A 15 -10.32 -17.29 -17.26
N ARG A 16 -11.43 -17.49 -16.53
CA ARG A 16 -11.75 -16.69 -15.33
C ARG A 16 -10.67 -16.79 -14.27
N VAL A 17 -10.15 -17.99 -14.04
CA VAL A 17 -9.05 -18.23 -13.09
C VAL A 17 -7.78 -17.49 -13.52
N TRP A 18 -7.43 -17.51 -14.80
CA TRP A 18 -6.28 -16.76 -15.34
C TRP A 18 -6.44 -15.25 -15.20
N ASP A 19 -7.58 -14.71 -15.64
CA ASP A 19 -7.87 -13.29 -15.56
C ASP A 19 -7.80 -12.80 -14.10
N ARG A 20 -8.28 -13.61 -13.15
CA ARG A 20 -8.21 -13.28 -11.73
C ARG A 20 -6.79 -13.33 -11.17
N GLY A 21 -5.99 -14.30 -11.61
CA GLY A 21 -4.56 -14.37 -11.29
C GLY A 21 -3.81 -13.13 -11.76
N ASP A 22 -4.13 -12.63 -12.96
CA ASP A 22 -3.52 -11.42 -13.50
C ASP A 22 -3.85 -10.18 -12.66
N VAL A 23 -5.09 -10.05 -12.17
CA VAL A 23 -5.47 -8.96 -11.25
C VAL A 23 -4.62 -8.99 -9.98
N VAL A 24 -4.42 -10.18 -9.39
CA VAL A 24 -3.56 -10.33 -8.20
C VAL A 24 -2.13 -9.88 -8.52
N ILE A 25 -1.55 -10.31 -9.66
CA ILE A 25 -0.20 -9.92 -10.06
C ILE A 25 -0.09 -8.40 -10.26
N GLN A 26 -1.07 -7.80 -10.93
CA GLN A 26 -1.12 -6.36 -11.16
C GLN A 26 -1.21 -5.57 -9.85
N GLY A 27 -1.99 -6.06 -8.89
CA GLY A 27 -2.10 -5.46 -7.56
C GLY A 27 -0.76 -5.42 -6.82
N PHE A 28 -0.02 -6.53 -6.78
CA PHE A 28 1.32 -6.54 -6.18
C PHE A 28 2.33 -5.66 -6.94
N ARG A 29 2.28 -5.63 -8.29
CA ARG A 29 3.12 -4.73 -9.08
C ARG A 29 2.84 -3.27 -8.74
N ARG A 30 1.56 -2.89 -8.64
CA ARG A 30 1.13 -1.55 -8.25
C ARG A 30 1.65 -1.18 -6.86
N LEU A 31 1.51 -2.07 -5.87
CA LEU A 31 2.05 -1.82 -4.53
C LEU A 31 3.58 -1.65 -4.54
N SER A 32 4.29 -2.52 -5.26
CA SER A 32 5.74 -2.41 -5.39
C SER A 32 6.16 -1.08 -6.00
N ILE A 33 5.47 -0.60 -7.04
CA ILE A 33 5.72 0.71 -7.64
C ILE A 33 5.38 1.83 -6.65
N LYS A 34 4.20 1.76 -6.01
CA LYS A 34 3.70 2.78 -5.08
C LYS A 34 4.68 3.03 -3.95
N TYR A 35 5.36 2.02 -3.42
CA TYR A 35 6.25 2.14 -2.26
C TYR A 35 7.75 2.09 -2.60
N ARG A 36 8.10 2.02 -3.90
CA ARG A 36 9.48 2.13 -4.37
C ARG A 36 9.81 3.60 -4.62
N TRP A 37 9.91 4.38 -3.56
CA TRP A 37 10.13 5.82 -3.68
C TRP A 37 11.56 6.18 -4.01
N SER A 38 11.73 7.09 -4.96
CA SER A 38 12.84 8.03 -4.95
C SER A 38 12.58 9.14 -3.93
N THR A 39 13.63 9.87 -3.54
CA THR A 39 13.53 11.00 -2.60
C THR A 39 12.47 12.04 -3.04
N ASP A 40 12.37 12.33 -4.34
CA ASP A 40 11.36 13.28 -4.87
C ASP A 40 9.92 12.77 -4.71
N GLN A 41 9.69 11.47 -4.93
CA GLN A 41 8.36 10.86 -4.80
C GLN A 41 7.89 10.80 -3.35
N TYR A 42 8.83 10.67 -2.41
CA TYR A 42 8.54 10.78 -0.99
C TYR A 42 7.96 12.17 -0.69
N TYR A 43 8.59 13.25 -1.16
CA TYR A 43 8.10 14.62 -0.91
C TYR A 43 6.74 14.92 -1.55
N ASP A 44 6.49 14.43 -2.77
CA ASP A 44 5.17 14.59 -3.41
C ASP A 44 4.06 13.87 -2.63
N LEU A 45 4.34 12.67 -2.11
CA LEU A 45 3.41 11.93 -1.27
C LEU A 45 3.18 12.65 0.07
N ILE A 46 4.25 13.15 0.68
CA ILE A 46 4.16 13.95 1.89
C ILE A 46 3.32 15.22 1.67
N ARG A 47 3.50 15.93 0.54
CA ARG A 47 2.71 17.10 0.17
C ARG A 47 1.22 16.78 0.08
N THR A 48 0.87 15.65 -0.51
CA THR A 48 -0.52 15.15 -0.57
C THR A 48 -1.09 14.90 0.84
N PHE A 49 -0.29 14.37 1.76
CA PHE A 49 -0.70 14.20 3.16
C PHE A 49 -0.83 15.51 3.93
N GLN A 50 -0.03 16.53 3.62
CA GLN A 50 -0.16 17.87 4.20
C GLN A 50 -1.45 18.57 3.76
N GLU A 51 -1.76 18.53 2.46
CA GLU A 51 -2.98 19.11 1.89
C GLU A 51 -4.24 18.50 2.52
N THR A 52 -4.25 17.17 2.66
CA THR A 52 -5.34 16.47 3.36
C THR A 52 -5.39 16.80 4.85
N ARG A 53 -4.26 16.91 5.55
CA ARG A 53 -4.22 17.36 6.96
C ARG A 53 -4.83 18.75 7.16
N SER A 54 -4.62 19.67 6.23
CA SER A 54 -5.20 21.03 6.32
C SER A 54 -6.72 21.03 6.25
N THR A 55 -7.33 20.03 5.59
CA THR A 55 -8.79 19.88 5.52
C THR A 55 -9.39 19.15 6.73
N PHE A 56 -8.60 18.36 7.45
CA PHE A 56 -9.01 17.58 8.63
C PHE A 56 -8.63 18.24 9.96
N SER A 57 -8.26 19.53 9.96
CA SER A 57 -7.83 20.26 11.16
C SER A 57 -8.99 20.56 12.12
N SER A 58 -9.50 19.54 12.78
CA SER A 58 -10.20 19.62 14.07
C SER A 58 -10.06 18.26 14.74
N ASP A 59 -9.61 18.23 15.99
CA ASP A 59 -9.39 17.03 16.84
C ASP A 59 -8.22 16.12 16.49
N GLN A 60 -7.02 16.52 16.91
CA GLN A 60 -6.31 15.81 17.99
C GLN A 60 -4.92 16.42 18.16
N ALA A 61 -4.61 16.87 19.37
CA ALA A 61 -3.24 16.95 19.84
C ALA A 61 -2.70 15.51 20.03
N THR A 62 -2.49 14.77 18.94
CA THR A 62 -1.90 13.44 19.00
C THR A 62 -0.45 13.60 19.45
N THR A 63 -0.14 13.20 20.69
CA THR A 63 1.21 13.32 21.24
C THR A 63 2.17 12.41 20.48
N LYS A 64 3.46 12.76 20.49
CA LYS A 64 4.54 11.92 19.95
C LYS A 64 4.44 10.48 20.50
N GLU A 65 4.14 10.35 21.78
CA GLU A 65 3.96 9.07 22.47
C GLU A 65 2.76 8.28 21.92
N SER A 66 1.61 8.92 21.70
CA SER A 66 0.44 8.27 21.09
C SER A 66 0.75 7.74 19.69
N ILE A 67 1.51 8.50 18.89
CA ILE A 67 1.91 8.09 17.54
C ILE A 67 2.90 6.90 17.59
N LEU A 68 3.89 6.96 18.49
CA LEU A 68 4.81 5.85 18.71
C LEU A 68 4.09 4.58 19.16
N ASN A 69 3.09 4.71 20.04
CA ASN A 69 2.26 3.59 20.47
C ASN A 69 1.44 3.00 19.31
N GLN A 70 0.88 3.85 18.43
CA GLN A 70 0.18 3.37 17.23
C GLN A 70 1.12 2.62 16.27
N LEU A 71 2.35 3.09 16.08
CA LEU A 71 3.35 2.38 15.29
C LEU A 71 3.71 1.03 15.93
N GLN A 72 4.11 1.05 17.21
CA GLN A 72 4.66 -0.11 17.92
C GLN A 72 3.63 -1.20 18.17
N PHE A 73 2.43 -0.85 18.61
CA PHE A 73 1.43 -1.81 19.09
C PHE A 73 0.34 -2.11 18.07
N CYS A 74 0.19 -1.30 17.01
CA CYS A 74 -0.87 -1.51 16.01
C CYS A 74 -0.30 -1.72 14.62
N ALA A 75 0.39 -0.73 14.04
CA ALA A 75 0.75 -0.77 12.63
C ALA A 75 1.80 -1.84 12.31
N LEU A 76 2.91 -1.88 13.07
CA LEU A 76 3.98 -2.86 12.82
C LEU A 76 3.55 -4.31 13.09
N PRO A 77 2.83 -4.65 14.18
CA PRO A 77 2.32 -6.00 14.38
C PRO A 77 1.34 -6.43 13.29
N LYS A 78 0.44 -5.55 12.84
CA LYS A 78 -0.49 -5.84 11.74
C LYS A 78 0.25 -6.09 10.43
N LEU A 79 1.28 -5.28 10.12
CA LEU A 79 2.10 -5.49 8.93
C LEU A 79 2.78 -6.86 8.96
N HIS A 80 3.39 -7.22 10.11
CA HIS A 80 4.02 -8.52 10.30
C HIS A 80 3.02 -9.67 10.09
N PHE A 81 1.82 -9.55 10.66
CA PHE A 81 0.75 -10.54 10.48
C PHE A 81 0.36 -10.68 9.01
N GLN A 82 0.16 -9.58 8.29
CA GLN A 82 -0.22 -9.63 6.88
C GLN A 82 0.88 -10.19 5.97
N ILE A 83 2.15 -9.84 6.21
CA ILE A 83 3.28 -10.46 5.49
C ILE A 83 3.35 -11.96 5.77
N THR A 84 3.09 -12.38 7.01
CA THR A 84 3.04 -13.80 7.39
C THR A 84 1.92 -14.51 6.64
N ASN A 85 0.70 -13.94 6.61
CA ASN A 85 -0.42 -14.51 5.87
C ASN A 85 -0.14 -14.57 4.37
N LEU A 86 0.48 -13.53 3.80
CA LEU A 86 0.89 -13.51 2.41
C LEU A 86 1.81 -14.69 2.08
N SER A 87 2.86 -14.87 2.90
CA SER A 87 3.80 -15.99 2.75
C SER A 87 3.10 -17.35 2.80
N HIS A 88 2.12 -17.53 3.68
CA HIS A 88 1.33 -18.75 3.76
C HIS A 88 0.41 -18.95 2.54
N SER A 89 -0.25 -17.89 2.08
CA SER A 89 -1.20 -17.92 0.96
C SER A 89 -0.52 -18.15 -0.39
N LEU A 90 0.74 -17.75 -0.53
CA LEU A 90 1.54 -17.99 -1.75
C LEU A 90 2.11 -19.42 -1.85
N LYS A 91 1.86 -20.31 -0.87
CA LYS A 91 2.33 -21.70 -0.95
C LYS A 91 1.68 -22.44 -2.13
N PRO A 92 2.47 -23.01 -3.07
CA PRO A 92 1.97 -23.55 -4.35
C PRO A 92 0.86 -24.60 -4.21
N LEU A 93 0.98 -25.49 -3.21
CA LEU A 93 0.01 -26.55 -2.94
C LEU A 93 -1.37 -26.01 -2.48
N GLY A 94 -1.38 -24.81 -1.89
CA GLY A 94 -2.62 -24.15 -1.45
C GLY A 94 -3.35 -23.46 -2.60
N LEU A 95 -2.62 -22.94 -3.60
CA LEU A 95 -3.17 -22.23 -4.76
C LEU A 95 -3.86 -23.17 -5.76
N GLN A 96 -3.38 -24.41 -5.89
CA GLN A 96 -3.94 -25.37 -6.85
C GLN A 96 -5.30 -25.95 -6.46
N LYS A 97 -5.66 -25.95 -5.17
CA LYS A 97 -6.90 -26.61 -4.69
C LYS A 97 -8.16 -25.77 -4.82
N ALA A 98 -8.04 -24.45 -4.69
CA ALA A 98 -9.18 -23.51 -4.74
C ALA A 98 -8.67 -22.13 -5.18
N PRO A 99 -8.30 -21.98 -6.47
CA PRO A 99 -7.56 -20.81 -6.93
C PRO A 99 -8.34 -19.50 -6.75
N GLU A 100 -9.64 -19.49 -7.04
CA GLU A 100 -10.46 -18.27 -6.95
C GLU A 100 -10.55 -17.72 -5.53
N SER A 101 -10.88 -18.54 -4.54
CA SER A 101 -10.96 -18.09 -3.13
C SER A 101 -9.59 -17.68 -2.58
N LYS A 102 -8.51 -18.31 -3.08
CA LYS A 102 -7.14 -17.90 -2.73
C LYS A 102 -6.77 -16.56 -3.35
N PHE A 103 -7.21 -16.27 -4.56
CA PHE A 103 -7.00 -14.97 -5.18
C PHE A 103 -7.75 -13.86 -4.43
N GLU A 104 -8.98 -14.09 -3.96
CA GLU A 104 -9.68 -13.12 -3.10
C GLU A 104 -8.87 -12.81 -1.83
N ILE A 105 -8.40 -13.85 -1.13
CA ILE A 105 -7.57 -13.68 0.06
C ILE A 105 -6.31 -12.86 -0.25
N LEU A 106 -5.67 -13.08 -1.41
CA LEU A 106 -4.49 -12.32 -1.81
C LEU A 106 -4.82 -10.85 -2.12
N LEU A 107 -5.99 -10.56 -2.69
CA LEU A 107 -6.44 -9.18 -2.93
C LEU A 107 -6.77 -8.44 -1.63
N ASP A 108 -7.36 -9.14 -0.66
CA ASP A 108 -7.62 -8.59 0.66
C ASP A 108 -6.30 -8.26 1.38
N ILE A 109 -5.35 -9.21 1.39
CA ILE A 109 -4.01 -9.01 1.96
C ILE A 109 -3.31 -7.82 1.28
N GLN A 110 -3.41 -7.67 -0.04
CA GLN A 110 -2.84 -6.51 -0.75
C GLN A 110 -3.40 -5.18 -0.25
N SER A 111 -4.72 -5.09 -0.15
CA SER A 111 -5.41 -3.87 0.27
C SER A 111 -5.09 -3.52 1.72
N GLU A 112 -4.99 -4.53 2.59
CA GLU A 112 -4.60 -4.34 3.99
C GLU A 112 -3.13 -3.89 4.12
N ILE A 113 -2.20 -4.51 3.38
CA ILE A 113 -0.79 -4.10 3.37
C ILE A 113 -0.68 -2.65 2.91
N GLU A 114 -1.41 -2.25 1.87
CA GLU A 114 -1.42 -0.87 1.38
C GLU A 114 -1.87 0.12 2.47
N ALA A 115 -3.01 -0.16 3.11
CA ALA A 115 -3.55 0.71 4.14
C ALA A 115 -2.60 0.83 5.35
N ILE A 116 -1.97 -0.27 5.76
CA ILE A 116 -1.02 -0.28 6.87
C ILE A 116 0.24 0.51 6.51
N LEU A 117 0.77 0.35 5.30
CA LEU A 117 1.93 1.12 4.84
C LEU A 117 1.59 2.61 4.79
N ASP A 118 0.47 2.99 4.18
CA ASP A 118 0.02 4.39 4.12
C ASP A 118 -0.11 5.01 5.53
N LEU A 119 -0.60 4.23 6.50
CA LEU A 119 -0.64 4.64 7.90
C LEU A 119 0.76 4.86 8.48
N ILE A 120 1.68 3.89 8.33
CA ILE A 120 3.05 3.99 8.84
C ILE A 120 3.74 5.23 8.29
N ILE A 121 3.57 5.50 7.00
CA ILE A 121 4.14 6.65 6.32
C ILE A 121 3.61 7.95 6.94
N ARG A 122 2.30 8.05 7.09
CA ARG A 122 1.64 9.21 7.70
C ARG A 122 2.11 9.44 9.14
N LEU A 123 2.19 8.37 9.94
CA LEU A 123 2.64 8.47 11.33
C LEU A 123 4.12 8.89 11.41
N THR A 124 4.98 8.34 10.54
CA THR A 124 6.39 8.73 10.42
C THR A 124 6.53 10.21 10.08
N TYR A 125 5.72 10.70 9.14
CA TYR A 125 5.70 12.11 8.77
C TYR A 125 5.31 13.03 9.93
N ILE A 126 4.34 12.65 10.75
CA ILE A 126 3.94 13.47 11.91
C ILE A 126 5.04 13.48 12.98
N LEU A 127 5.79 12.38 13.15
CA LEU A 127 6.89 12.28 14.12
C LEU A 127 8.13 13.07 13.73
N TYR A 128 8.45 13.05 12.44
CA TYR A 128 9.61 13.70 11.86
C TYR A 128 9.15 14.52 10.65
N PRO A 129 8.45 15.64 10.88
CA PRO A 129 8.23 16.60 9.81
C PRO A 129 9.62 17.05 9.39
N GLU A 130 9.92 16.85 8.12
CA GLU A 130 11.21 17.22 7.57
C GLU A 130 11.56 18.67 7.92
N PRO A 131 12.84 19.01 8.21
CA PRO A 131 13.24 20.41 8.28
C PRO A 131 12.79 21.06 6.98
N THR A 132 11.82 21.97 7.10
CA THR A 132 11.63 23.01 6.10
C THR A 132 13.02 23.58 5.89
N TYR A 133 13.57 23.43 4.68
CA TYR A 133 14.73 24.21 4.25
C TYR A 133 14.28 25.67 4.27
N ALA A 134 14.21 26.24 5.47
CA ALA A 134 14.00 27.64 5.71
C ALA A 134 15.28 28.30 5.23
N ALA A 135 15.21 28.82 4.00
CA ALA A 135 16.05 29.88 3.48
C ALA A 135 17.47 29.92 4.06
N SER A 136 18.34 29.00 3.62
CA SER A 136 19.76 29.33 3.56
C SER A 136 19.98 30.30 2.39
N HIS A 137 19.50 31.54 2.54
CA HIS A 137 20.04 32.66 1.79
C HIS A 137 21.22 33.18 2.62
N PRO A 138 22.48 32.94 2.22
CA PRO A 138 23.59 33.68 2.78
C PRO A 138 23.60 35.05 2.11
N GLU A 139 22.81 35.99 2.65
CA GLU A 139 23.09 37.42 2.44
C GLU A 139 23.88 37.93 3.64
N SER A 140 25.16 37.57 3.67
CA SER A 140 26.17 38.38 4.34
C SER A 140 26.64 39.45 3.35
N GLU A 141 26.46 40.70 3.77
CA GLU A 141 27.37 41.84 3.59
C GLU A 141 27.77 42.26 2.16
N VAL A 142 27.26 43.43 1.72
CA VAL A 142 28.12 44.55 1.31
C VAL A 142 27.45 45.88 1.68
N LEU A 143 27.96 46.56 2.71
CA LEU A 143 27.98 48.02 2.80
C LEU A 143 29.40 48.44 3.19
#